data_AF-A0A934XM15-F1
#
_entry.id   AF-A0A934XM15-F1
#
_cell.length_a   1.000
_cell.length_b   1.000
_cell.length_c   1.000
_cell.angle_alpha   90.00
_cell.angle_beta   90.00
_cell.angle_gamma   90.00
#
_symmetry.space_group_name_H-M   'P 1'
#
loop_
_entity.id
_entity.type
_entity.pdbx_description
1 polymer ?
#
loop_
_entity_poly.entity_id
_entity_poly.type
_entity_poly.pdbx_seq_one_letter_code
_entity_poly.pdbx_strand_id
1 'polypeptide(L)' 'MDADGLTVFDIESVILSGQITERQRDRQPDEWKYLVNGQALGGAGVTVVAKFGATDKLVMITVFRE' A
#
# COMPACT_ATOMS: atom_id res chain seq x y z
N MET A 1 4.61 -3.86 -9.94
CA MET A 1 4.37 -5.04 -9.09
C MET A 1 5.38 -6.14 -9.38
N ASP A 2 5.69 -6.46 -10.65
CA ASP A 2 6.78 -7.40 -10.97
C ASP A 2 8.21 -6.90 -10.72
N ALA A 3 8.44 -5.58 -10.69
CA ALA A 3 9.79 -5.04 -10.56
C ALA A 3 10.48 -5.41 -9.23
N ASP A 4 9.71 -5.64 -8.17
CA ASP A 4 10.20 -6.00 -6.83
C ASP A 4 9.91 -7.47 -6.48
N GLY A 5 9.50 -8.31 -7.44
CA GLY A 5 9.15 -9.72 -7.17
C GLY A 5 8.08 -9.89 -6.08
N LEU A 6 7.12 -8.97 -5.99
CA LEU A 6 6.02 -9.00 -5.05
C LEU A 6 4.77 -9.51 -5.75
N THR A 7 4.07 -10.44 -5.09
CA THR A 7 2.82 -11.00 -5.61
C THR A 7 1.60 -10.23 -5.10
N VAL A 8 0.45 -10.43 -5.73
CA VAL A 8 -0.83 -9.87 -5.23
C VAL A 8 -1.13 -10.36 -3.81
N PHE A 9 -0.74 -11.58 -3.46
CA PHE A 9 -0.96 -12.15 -2.13
C PHE A 9 -0.11 -11.48 -1.04
N ASP A 10 1.10 -11.04 -1.37
CA ASP A 10 1.93 -10.28 -0.45
C ASP A 10 1.27 -8.94 -0.12
N ILE A 11 0.68 -8.31 -1.13
CA ILE A 11 -0.03 -7.04 -0.95
C ILE A 11 -1.32 -7.24 -0.14
N GLU A 12 -2.08 -8.29 -0.43
CA GLU A 12 -3.28 -8.64 0.33
C GLU A 12 -2.95 -8.90 1.81
N SER A 13 -1.88 -9.64 2.10
CA SER A 13 -1.37 -9.85 3.46
C SER A 13 -1.10 -8.53 4.18
N VAL A 14 -0.39 -7.60 3.53
CA VAL A 14 -0.08 -6.28 4.11
C VAL A 14 -1.34 -5.45 4.34
N ILE A 15 -2.30 -5.46 3.41
CA ILE A 15 -3.56 -4.71 3.57
C ILE A 15 -4.41 -5.26 4.72
N LEU A 16 -4.46 -6.59 4.89
CA LEU A 16 -5.29 -7.23 5.91
C LEU A 16 -4.65 -7.27 7.30
N SER A 17 -3.33 -7.35 7.39
CA SER A 17 -2.60 -7.53 8.66
C SER A 17 -1.66 -6.39 9.03
N GLY A 18 -1.36 -5.50 8.08
CA GLY A 18 -0.45 -4.38 8.28
C GLY A 18 -1.07 -3.24 9.09
N GLN A 19 -0.24 -2.24 9.34
CA GLN A 19 -0.61 -1.05 10.10
C GLN A 19 -0.41 0.19 9.26
N ILE A 20 -1.36 1.13 9.36
CA ILE A 20 -1.20 2.46 8.75
C ILE A 20 -0.15 3.22 9.56
N THR A 21 1.03 3.40 8.99
CA THR A 21 2.16 4.10 9.63
C THR A 21 2.14 5.59 9.32
N GLU A 22 1.62 5.96 8.15
CA GLU A 22 1.54 7.36 7.74
C GLU A 22 0.30 7.63 6.89
N ARG A 23 -0.15 8.89 6.96
CA ARG A 23 -1.21 9.42 6.10
C ARG A 23 -0.73 10.75 5.50
N GLN A 24 -0.66 10.79 4.18
CA GLN A 24 -0.20 11.96 3.43
C GLN A 24 -1.38 12.60 2.70
N ARG A 25 -1.48 13.94 2.78
CA ARG A 25 -2.47 14.72 2.04
C ARG A 25 -1.81 15.33 0.83
N ASP A 26 -2.21 14.91 -0.37
CA ASP A 26 -1.88 15.68 -1.56
C ASP A 26 -2.70 16.96 -1.56
N ARG A 27 -2.06 18.09 -1.89
CA ARG A 27 -2.74 19.39 -1.91
C ARG A 27 -3.52 19.63 -3.21
N GLN A 28 -3.10 18.98 -4.31
CA GLN A 28 -3.73 19.08 -5.63
C GLN A 28 -3.49 17.76 -6.39
N PRO A 29 -4.51 16.90 -6.54
CA PRO A 29 -5.86 16.97 -5.96
C PRO A 29 -5.88 16.79 -4.43
N ASP A 30 -6.98 17.17 -3.78
CA ASP A 30 -7.19 16.98 -2.33
C ASP A 30 -7.46 15.49 -2.02
N GLU A 31 -6.42 14.68 -2.09
CA GLU A 31 -6.49 13.23 -1.91
C GLU A 31 -5.65 12.77 -0.72
N TRP A 32 -6.14 11.73 -0.05
CA TRP A 32 -5.41 11.08 1.03
C TRP A 32 -4.73 9.82 0.52
N LYS A 33 -3.42 9.76 0.72
CA LYS A 33 -2.61 8.57 0.59
C LYS A 33 -2.35 7.99 1.98
N TYR A 34 -2.31 6.68 2.05
CA TYR A 34 -2.06 5.91 3.26
C TYR A 34 -0.88 5.00 2.99
N LEU A 35 0.10 5.03 3.89
CA LEU A 35 1.21 4.08 3.91
C LEU A 35 0.84 2.99 4.90
N VAL A 36 0.78 1.76 4.41
CA VAL A 36 0.51 0.57 5.21
C VAL A 36 1.76 -0.27 5.22
N ASN A 37 2.35 -0.44 6.40
CA ASN A 37 3.52 -1.30 6.59
C ASN A 37 3.04 -2.65 7.12
N GLY A 38 3.58 -3.72 6.55
CA GLY A 38 3.27 -5.07 6.98
C GLY A 38 4.33 -6.05 6.49
N GLN A 39 3.97 -7.32 6.53
CA GLN A 39 4.84 -8.41 6.09
C GLN A 39 4.23 -9.10 4.87
N ALA A 40 5.07 -9.31 3.86
CA ALA A 40 4.82 -10.25 2.79
C ALA A 40 4.67 -11.68 3.34
N LEU A 41 4.14 -12.60 2.53
CA LEU A 41 3.99 -14.00 2.93
C LEU A 41 5.36 -14.67 3.23
N GLY A 42 6.42 -14.19 2.58
CA GLY A 42 7.79 -14.62 2.84
C GLY A 42 8.45 -13.98 4.07
N GLY A 43 7.72 -13.18 4.85
CA GLY A 43 8.22 -12.50 6.05
C GLY A 43 9.02 -11.20 5.79
N ALA A 44 9.19 -10.81 4.52
CA ALA A 44 9.84 -9.55 4.16
C ALA A 44 8.96 -8.35 4.54
N GLY A 45 9.58 -7.28 5.07
CA GLY A 45 8.92 -6.01 5.31
C GLY A 45 8.51 -5.34 4.00
N VAL A 46 7.23 -4.98 3.89
CA VAL A 46 6.66 -4.36 2.69
C VAL A 46 5.79 -3.18 3.08
N THR A 47 5.93 -2.10 2.32
CA THR A 47 5.09 -0.90 2.45
C THR A 47 4.21 -0.76 1.22
N VAL A 48 2.91 -0.61 1.44
CA VAL A 48 1.90 -0.38 0.42
C VAL A 48 1.41 1.06 0.53
N VAL A 49 1.47 1.81 -0.57
CA VAL A 49 0.86 3.13 -0.67
C VAL A 49 -0.47 3.00 -1.39
N ALA A 50 -1.57 3.33 -0.71
CA ALA A 50 -2.91 3.25 -1.26
C ALA A 50 -3.69 4.55 -1.06
N LYS A 51 -4.69 4.78 -1.91
CA LYS A 51 -5.65 5.89 -1.78
C LYS A 51 -7.05 5.45 -2.15
N PHE A 52 -8.06 6.17 -1.68
CA PHE A 52 -9.42 6.05 -2.23
C PHE A 52 -9.48 6.84 -3.54
N GLY A 53 -9.77 6.16 -4.65
CA GLY A 53 -9.96 6.80 -5.94
C GLY A 53 -11.35 7.43 -6.07
N ALA A 54 -11.61 8.11 -7.20
CA ALA A 54 -12.87 8.81 -7.47
C ALA A 54 -14.14 7.94 -7.52
N THR A 55 -14.01 6.61 -7.46
CA THR A 55 -15.12 5.65 -7.45
C THR A 55 -15.29 4.96 -6.10
N ASP A 56 -14.71 5.54 -5.03
CA ASP A 56 -14.64 4.97 -3.67
C ASP A 56 -13.94 3.61 -3.58
N LYS A 57 -13.28 3.18 -4.66
CA LYS A 57 -12.43 1.99 -4.66
C LYS A 57 -11.06 2.33 -4.11
N LEU A 58 -10.50 1.40 -3.33
CA LEU A 58 -9.11 1.47 -2.91
C LEU A 58 -8.19 1.20 -4.10
N VAL A 59 -7.31 2.14 -4.40
CA VAL A 59 -6.32 2.06 -5.47
C VAL A 59 -4.94 1.95 -4.86
N MET A 60 -4.22 0.88 -5.20
CA MET A 60 -2.81 0.72 -4.85
C MET A 60 -1.97 1.55 -5.82
N ILE A 61 -1.21 2.51 -5.30
CA ILE A 61 -0.39 3.41 -6.12
C ILE A 61 0.97 2.78 -6.36
N THR A 62 1.63 2.38 -5.27
CA THR A 62 2.93 1.73 -5.33
C THR A 62 3.09 0.80 -4.14
N VAL A 63 3.97 -0.18 -4.30
CA VAL A 63 4.38 -1.13 -3.27
C VAL A 63 5.87 -1.27 -3.38
N PHE A 64 6.57 -1.23 -2.26
CA PHE A 64 8.02 -1.41 -2.21
C PHE A 64 8.40 -2.19 -0.95
N ARG A 65 9.55 -2.86 -1.01
CA ARG A 65 10.17 -3.50 0.15
C ARG A 65 10.94 -2.45 0.94
N GLU A 66 11.04 -2.64 2.26
CA GLU A 66 12.00 -1.87 3.08
C GLU A 66 13.46 -2.14 2.65
#